data_AF-A0A7C1YYN8-F1
#
_entry.id   AF-A0A7C1YYN8-F1
#
_cell.length_a   1.000
_cell.length_b   1.000
_cell.length_c   1.000
_cell.angle_alpha   90.00
_cell.angle_beta   90.00
_cell.angle_gamma   90.00
#
_symmetry.space_group_name_H-M   'P 1'
#
loop_
_entity.id
_entity.type
_entity.pdbx_description
1 polymer ?
#
loop_
_entity_poly.entity_id
_entity_poly.type
_entity_poly.pdbx_seq_one_letter_code
_entity_poly.pdbx_strand_id
1 'polypeptide(L)'
;MTGTIPDGMRIDVRTLWLIVESFANGEASVETSDEARVGHHTIDRLFRLFRAAVYHTRSVEPIVPGPEDIAEFDEVYITAGLKGRAGGLELDRCQR
;
A
#
# COMPACT_ATOMS: atom_id res chain seq x y z
N MET A 1 -13.52 -6.84 7.12
CA MET A 1 -13.70 -5.37 6.98
C MET A 1 -14.27 -5.11 5.61
N THR A 2 -15.49 -4.58 5.51
CA THR A 2 -16.11 -4.18 4.23
C THR A 2 -15.70 -2.74 3.96
N GLY A 3 -14.86 -2.51 2.96
CA GLY A 3 -14.50 -1.17 2.50
C GLY A 3 -15.35 -0.79 1.30
N THR A 4 -16.20 0.22 1.44
CA THR A 4 -16.88 0.84 0.29
C THR A 4 -16.03 1.97 -0.25
N ILE A 5 -15.97 2.10 -1.58
CA ILE A 5 -15.58 3.36 -2.21
C ILE A 5 -16.53 4.43 -1.65
N PRO A 6 -16.02 5.58 -1.17
CA PRO A 6 -16.88 6.61 -0.60
C PRO A 6 -18.00 6.99 -1.59
N ASP A 7 -19.23 6.97 -1.09
CA ASP A 7 -20.40 7.37 -1.86
C ASP A 7 -20.22 8.81 -2.40
N GLY A 8 -20.51 9.00 -3.68
CA GLY A 8 -20.29 10.27 -4.38
C GLY A 8 -18.86 10.55 -4.88
N MET A 9 -17.90 9.61 -4.73
CA MET A 9 -16.56 9.78 -5.33
C MET A 9 -16.65 9.82 -6.87
N ARG A 10 -16.26 10.96 -7.45
CA ARG A 10 -16.17 11.15 -8.90
C ARG A 10 -14.72 11.21 -9.32
N ILE A 11 -14.19 10.08 -9.76
CA ILE A 11 -12.90 9.96 -10.44
C ILE A 11 -13.17 9.36 -11.81
N ASP A 12 -12.61 9.94 -12.85
CA ASP A 12 -12.69 9.34 -14.18
C ASP A 12 -11.80 8.08 -14.28
N VAL A 13 -12.14 7.21 -15.23
CA VAL A 13 -11.49 5.91 -15.36
C VAL A 13 -9.98 6.00 -15.66
N ARG A 14 -9.52 7.04 -16.36
CA ARG A 14 -8.08 7.20 -16.67
C ARG A 14 -7.32 7.59 -15.41
N THR A 15 -7.85 8.53 -14.66
CA THR A 15 -7.28 8.91 -13.37
C THR A 15 -7.27 7.73 -12.41
N LEU A 16 -8.34 6.92 -12.36
CA LEU A 16 -8.34 5.68 -11.56
C LEU A 16 -7.23 4.72 -12.00
N TRP A 17 -7.05 4.53 -13.31
CA TRP A 17 -6.03 3.64 -13.84
C TRP A 17 -4.62 4.10 -13.47
N LEU A 18 -4.33 5.40 -13.60
CA LEU A 18 -3.06 6.00 -13.18
C LEU A 18 -2.79 5.72 -11.70
N ILE A 19 -3.78 5.94 -10.82
CA ILE A 19 -3.63 5.69 -9.39
C ILE A 19 -3.35 4.21 -9.08
N VAL A 20 -3.98 3.28 -9.82
CA VAL A 20 -3.73 1.83 -9.68
C VAL A 20 -2.32 1.47 -10.15
N GLU A 21 -1.86 2.04 -11.25
CA GLU A 21 -0.52 1.83 -11.79
C GLU A 21 0.55 2.35 -10.83
N SER A 22 0.42 3.59 -10.34
CA SER A 22 1.32 4.15 -9.33
C SER A 22 1.35 3.30 -8.06
N PHE A 23 0.19 2.79 -7.61
CA PHE A 23 0.14 1.87 -6.47
C PHE A 23 0.90 0.56 -6.74
N ALA A 24 0.72 -0.05 -7.92
CA ALA A 24 1.37 -1.29 -8.29
C ALA A 24 2.89 -1.15 -8.44
N ASN A 25 3.36 0.01 -8.90
CA ASN A 25 4.78 0.35 -9.02
C ASN A 25 5.43 0.74 -7.68
N GLY A 26 4.64 0.89 -6.60
CA GLY A 26 5.16 1.25 -5.28
C GLY A 26 5.48 2.74 -5.13
N GLU A 27 4.91 3.59 -5.98
CA GLU A 27 5.10 5.05 -5.93
C GLU A 27 4.55 5.65 -4.62
N ALA A 28 5.07 6.81 -4.22
CA ALA A 28 4.56 7.50 -3.04
C ALA A 28 3.16 8.07 -3.27
N SER A 29 2.28 8.00 -2.26
CA SER A 29 0.92 8.55 -2.36
C SER A 29 0.89 10.07 -2.55
N VAL A 30 1.89 10.78 -2.05
CA VAL A 30 2.11 12.22 -2.30
C VAL A 30 2.39 12.52 -3.77
N GLU A 31 3.27 11.75 -4.40
CA GLU A 31 3.63 11.94 -5.81
C GLU A 31 2.44 11.57 -6.71
N THR A 32 1.76 10.46 -6.38
CA THR A 32 0.53 10.04 -7.07
C THR A 32 -0.58 11.09 -6.95
N SER A 33 -0.69 11.76 -5.80
CA SER A 33 -1.65 12.86 -5.57
C SER A 33 -1.39 14.04 -6.51
N ASP A 34 -0.13 14.43 -6.67
CA ASP A 34 0.25 15.53 -7.54
C ASP A 34 0.04 15.19 -9.03
N GLU A 35 0.41 13.97 -9.43
CA GLU A 35 0.26 13.50 -10.81
C GLU A 35 -1.21 13.32 -11.21
N ALA A 36 -1.99 12.62 -10.37
CA ALA A 36 -3.42 12.39 -10.60
C ALA A 36 -4.28 13.65 -10.42
N ARG A 37 -3.72 14.73 -9.83
CA ARG A 37 -4.44 15.94 -9.41
C ARG A 37 -5.66 15.63 -8.53
N VAL A 38 -5.53 14.62 -7.68
CA VAL A 38 -6.54 14.18 -6.72
C VAL A 38 -6.04 14.48 -5.32
N GLY A 39 -6.92 14.92 -4.42
CA GLY A 39 -6.51 15.26 -3.06
C GLY A 39 -5.79 14.10 -2.34
N HIS A 40 -4.69 14.42 -1.67
CA HIS A 40 -3.83 13.47 -0.96
C HIS A 40 -4.58 12.48 -0.06
N HIS A 41 -5.59 12.96 0.68
CA HIS A 41 -6.41 12.09 1.54
C HIS A 41 -7.21 11.03 0.78
N THR A 42 -7.64 11.34 -0.45
CA THR A 42 -8.33 10.41 -1.34
C THR A 42 -7.35 9.35 -1.85
N ILE A 43 -6.15 9.74 -2.30
CA ILE A 43 -5.10 8.80 -2.72
C ILE A 43 -4.71 7.86 -1.57
N ASP A 44 -4.41 8.40 -0.39
CA ASP A 44 -4.07 7.58 0.79
C ASP A 44 -5.19 6.59 1.15
N ARG A 45 -6.45 7.00 0.99
CA ARG A 45 -7.60 6.12 1.21
C ARG A 45 -7.66 5.02 0.14
N LEU A 46 -7.47 5.36 -1.13
CA LEU A 46 -7.46 4.39 -2.24
C LEU A 46 -6.31 3.39 -2.11
N PHE A 47 -5.10 3.84 -1.79
CA PHE A 47 -3.94 2.96 -1.55
C PHE A 47 -4.21 1.97 -0.42
N ARG A 48 -4.83 2.42 0.67
CA ARG A 48 -5.26 1.54 1.76
C ARG A 48 -6.33 0.54 1.31
N LEU A 49 -7.28 0.97 0.48
CA LEU A 49 -8.32 0.10 -0.05
C LEU A 49 -7.74 -0.95 -1.00
N PHE A 50 -6.83 -0.59 -1.90
CA PHE A 50 -6.15 -1.52 -2.80
C PHE A 50 -5.32 -2.54 -2.02
N ARG A 51 -4.57 -2.09 -1.01
CA ARG A 51 -3.83 -2.99 -0.11
C ARG A 51 -4.77 -3.95 0.62
N ALA A 52 -5.89 -3.46 1.13
CA ALA A 52 -6.90 -4.31 1.78
C ALA A 52 -7.52 -5.31 0.79
N ALA A 53 -7.78 -4.91 -0.46
CA ALA A 53 -8.27 -5.78 -1.50
C ALA A 53 -7.26 -6.91 -1.80
N VAL A 54 -5.98 -6.57 -2.01
CA VAL A 54 -4.90 -7.55 -2.24
C VAL A 54 -4.82 -8.56 -1.09
N TYR A 55 -4.82 -8.08 0.16
CA TYR A 55 -4.79 -8.98 1.32
C TYR A 55 -6.06 -9.81 1.48
N HIS A 56 -7.22 -9.27 1.13
CA HIS A 56 -8.49 -10.00 1.20
C HIS A 56 -8.59 -11.08 0.12
N THR A 57 -8.04 -10.82 -1.08
CA THR A 57 -8.02 -11.79 -2.18
C THR A 57 -6.91 -12.82 -2.05
N ARG A 58 -5.96 -12.65 -1.12
CA ARG A 58 -4.94 -13.67 -0.87
C ARG A 58 -5.61 -14.93 -0.31
N SER A 59 -5.16 -16.09 -0.80
CA SER A 59 -5.59 -17.37 -0.24
C SER A 59 -5.26 -17.42 1.25
N VAL A 60 -6.22 -17.90 2.04
CA VAL A 60 -6.04 -18.18 3.47
C VAL A 60 -5.28 -19.49 3.66
N GLU A 61 -5.30 -20.36 2.65
CA GLU A 61 -4.48 -21.55 2.60
C GLU A 61 -3.03 -21.13 2.38
N PRO A 62 -2.08 -21.66 3.17
CA PRO A 62 -0.68 -21.37 2.96
C PRO A 62 -0.30 -21.79 1.54
N ILE A 63 0.02 -20.82 0.69
CA ILE A 63 0.88 -21.04 -0.48
C ILE A 63 2.29 -21.15 0.08
N VAL A 64 2.53 -22.17 0.89
CA VAL A 64 3.86 -22.52 1.37
C VAL A 64 4.26 -23.70 0.50
N PRO A 65 5.15 -23.49 -0.49
CA PRO A 65 5.77 -24.60 -1.18
C PRO A 65 6.42 -25.52 -0.13
N GLY A 66 6.31 -26.83 -0.28
CA GLY A 66 7.09 -27.75 0.57
C GLY A 66 8.59 -27.45 0.41
N PRO A 67 9.46 -27.87 1.34
CA PRO A 67 10.91 -27.72 1.18
C PRO A 67 11.44 -28.20 -0.18
N GLU A 68 10.78 -29.21 -0.75
CA GLU A 68 11.00 -29.79 -2.08
C GLU A 68 10.60 -28.88 -3.26
N ASP A 69 9.71 -27.93 -3.03
CA ASP A 69 9.17 -27.01 -4.05
C ASP A 69 9.88 -25.63 -4.04
N ILE A 70 10.79 -25.39 -3.08
CA ILE A 70 11.51 -24.12 -2.95
C ILE A 70 12.85 -24.20 -3.67
N ALA A 71 12.92 -23.65 -4.88
CA ALA A 71 14.15 -23.56 -5.66
C ALA A 71 15.06 -22.40 -5.24
N GLU A 72 14.49 -21.33 -4.69
CA GLU A 72 15.21 -20.08 -4.37
C GLU A 72 14.51 -19.32 -3.24
N PHE A 73 15.29 -18.75 -2.32
CA PHE A 73 14.82 -17.84 -1.28
C PHE A 73 15.39 -16.45 -1.55
N ASP A 74 14.52 -15.44 -1.59
CA ASP A 74 14.92 -14.03 -1.69
C ASP A 74 14.63 -13.32 -0.37
N GLU A 75 15.60 -12.55 0.13
CA GLU A 75 15.52 -11.86 1.41
C GLU A 75 15.27 -10.36 1.20
N VAL A 76 14.15 -9.86 1.72
CA VAL A 76 13.77 -8.45 1.61
C VAL A 76 13.76 -7.81 2.99
N TYR A 77 14.58 -6.77 3.17
CA TYR A 77 14.61 -5.97 4.39
C TYR A 77 13.59 -4.82 4.30
N ILE A 78 12.55 -4.85 5.14
CA ILE A 78 11.51 -3.81 5.21
C ILE A 78 11.65 -3.02 6.51
N THR A 79 11.96 -1.73 6.42
CA THR A 79 11.93 -0.83 7.58
C THR A 79 10.51 -0.31 7.80
N ALA A 80 9.73 -1.01 8.64
CA ALA A 80 8.41 -0.54 9.06
C ALA A 80 8.53 0.33 10.32
N GLY A 81 8.19 1.62 10.19
CA GLY A 81 8.10 2.51 11.34
C GLY A 81 6.74 2.46 12.01
N LEU A 82 6.69 2.13 13.29
CA LEU A 82 5.57 2.53 14.15
C LEU A 82 5.71 4.05 14.37
N LYS A 83 4.62 4.83 14.42
CA LYS A 83 4.74 6.25 14.81
C LYS A 83 5.49 6.33 16.16
N GLY A 84 6.67 6.95 16.14
CA GLY A 84 7.56 7.06 17.31
C GLY A 84 8.68 6.02 17.41
N ARG A 85 8.72 4.98 16.55
CA ARG A 85 9.79 3.97 16.49
C ARG A 85 10.00 3.49 15.05
N ALA A 86 11.09 3.91 14.40
CA ALA A 86 11.47 3.34 13.10
C ALA A 86 12.23 2.03 13.33
N GLY A 87 11.56 0.88 13.25
CA GLY A 87 12.23 -0.42 13.39
C GLY A 87 12.97 -0.62 14.73
N GLY A 88 12.50 0.00 15.82
CA GLY A 88 13.17 -0.06 17.13
C GLY A 88 14.24 1.00 17.38
N LEU A 89 14.51 1.89 16.40
CA LEU A 89 15.40 3.03 16.58
C LEU A 89 14.63 4.23 17.16
N GLU A 90 15.18 4.85 18.20
CA GLU A 90 14.71 6.16 18.67
C GLU A 90 14.94 7.19 17.57
N LEU A 91 13.88 7.89 17.19
CA LEU A 91 13.98 8.97 16.22
C LEU A 91 14.56 10.19 16.93
N ASP A 92 15.69 10.70 16.44
CA ASP A 92 16.41 11.88 16.96
C ASP A 92 15.66 13.21 16.75
N ARG A 93 14.35 13.16 16.47
CA ARG A 93 13.52 14.35 16.31
C ARG A 93 12.90 14.74 17.64
N CYS A 94 13.36 15.88 18.14
CA CYS A 94 12.63 16.66 19.13
C CYS A 94 11.21 16.94 18.59
N GLN A 95 10.19 16.37 19.24
CA GLN A 95 8.79 16.69 18.95
C GLN A 95 8.59 18.20 19.20
N ARG A 96 8.15 18.94 18.19
CA ARG A 96 7.56 20.27 18.35
C ARG A 96 6.05 20.14 18.33
#